data_AF-A0A923Q8M8-F1
#
_entry.id   AF-A0A923Q8M8-F1
#
_cell.length_a   1.000
_cell.length_b   1.000
_cell.length_c   1.000
_cell.angle_alpha   90.00
_cell.angle_beta   90.00
_cell.angle_gamma   90.00
#
_symmetry.space_group_name_H-M   'P 1'
#
loop_
_entity.id
_entity.type
_entity.pdbx_description
1 polymer ?
#
loop_
_entity_poly.entity_id
_entity_poly.type
_entity_poly.pdbx_seq_one_letter_code
_entity_poly.pdbx_strand_id
1 'polypeptide(L)'
;MRIRMLGTGSSDGWPNPWCTCASCGAARRDGVLRRQTSALVDDRLLLDLGPDGLRAAGDLSAVETVLVTHDHPDHHAWPAWMWRGWASHRRPLTLVGPPAVLADAAPHLDASVTTVAVH
;
A
#
# COMPACT_ATOMS: atom_id res chain seq x y z
N MET A 1 -6.52 -5.81 -19.03
CA MET A 1 -6.64 -5.53 -17.59
C MET A 1 -6.13 -6.74 -16.81
N ARG A 2 -5.12 -6.53 -15.98
CA ARG A 2 -4.50 -7.52 -15.08
C ARG A 2 -4.50 -6.95 -13.67
N ILE A 3 -4.98 -7.74 -12.71
CA ILE A 3 -5.01 -7.37 -11.29
C ILE A 3 -4.07 -8.31 -10.54
N ARG A 4 -3.11 -7.76 -9.80
CA ARG A 4 -2.22 -8.51 -8.91
C ARG A 4 -2.59 -8.19 -7.47
N MET A 5 -3.08 -9.19 -6.74
CA MET A 5 -3.33 -9.05 -5.30
C MET A 5 -1.99 -9.04 -4.57
N LEU A 6 -1.67 -7.92 -3.92
CA LEU A 6 -0.44 -7.75 -3.13
C LEU A 6 -0.64 -8.22 -1.69
N GLY A 7 -1.86 -8.08 -1.20
CA GLY A 7 -2.31 -8.66 0.06
C GLY A 7 -3.84 -8.82 0.09
N THR A 8 -4.28 -9.72 0.96
CA THR A 8 -5.69 -10.14 1.10
C THR A 8 -6.04 -10.47 2.56
N GLY A 9 -5.23 -9.97 3.49
CA GLY A 9 -5.37 -10.15 4.93
C GLY A 9 -6.02 -8.93 5.58
N SER A 10 -6.19 -9.04 6.89
CA SER A 10 -6.64 -7.96 7.78
C SER A 10 -5.54 -6.90 7.97
N SER A 11 -5.83 -5.86 8.75
CA SER A 11 -4.90 -4.77 9.07
C SER A 11 -3.60 -5.24 9.73
N ASP A 12 -3.69 -6.33 10.47
CA ASP A 12 -2.62 -7.06 11.14
C ASP A 12 -2.09 -8.25 10.33
N GLY A 13 -2.57 -8.41 9.10
CA GLY A 13 -2.31 -9.57 8.25
C GLY A 13 -2.95 -10.86 8.76
N TRP A 14 -2.54 -11.98 8.18
CA TRP A 14 -2.84 -13.32 8.71
C TRP A 14 -1.73 -14.29 8.32
N PRO A 15 -1.13 -15.02 9.26
CA PRO A 15 -1.45 -15.07 10.69
C PRO A 15 -1.08 -13.79 11.45
N ASN A 16 -1.91 -13.38 12.42
CA ASN A 16 -1.54 -12.31 13.35
C ASN A 16 -0.35 -12.79 14.23
N PRO A 17 0.73 -11.99 14.38
CA PRO A 17 1.94 -12.39 15.09
C PRO A 17 1.73 -12.87 16.53
N TRP A 18 0.77 -12.30 17.24
CA TRP A 18 0.45 -12.58 18.65
C TRP A 18 -0.68 -13.61 18.83
N CYS A 19 -1.32 -14.06 17.75
CA CYS A 19 -2.45 -14.99 17.83
C CYS A 19 -2.01 -16.46 17.77
N THR A 20 -2.52 -17.28 18.69
CA THR A 20 -2.27 -18.73 18.78
C THR A 20 -3.50 -19.58 18.42
N CYS A 21 -4.55 -19.00 17.83
CA CYS A 21 -5.76 -19.74 17.46
C CYS A 21 -5.47 -20.81 16.38
N ALA A 22 -6.37 -21.78 16.23
CA ALA A 22 -6.20 -22.90 15.29
C ALA A 22 -5.91 -22.44 13.84
N SER A 23 -6.59 -21.38 13.39
CA SER A 23 -6.44 -20.78 12.06
C SER A 23 -5.05 -20.18 11.84
N CYS A 24 -4.59 -19.31 12.75
CA CYS A 24 -3.25 -18.73 12.67
C CYS A 24 -2.14 -19.79 12.87
N GLY A 25 -2.41 -20.83 13.68
CA GLY A 25 -1.50 -21.96 13.85
C GLY A 25 -1.35 -22.78 12.56
N ALA A 26 -2.44 -23.03 11.84
CA ALA A 26 -2.41 -23.72 10.55
C ALA A 26 -1.64 -22.92 9.50
N ALA A 27 -1.95 -21.62 9.35
CA ALA A 27 -1.26 -20.73 8.41
C ALA A 27 0.26 -20.74 8.59
N ARG A 28 0.74 -20.68 9.86
CA ARG A 28 2.18 -20.75 10.17
C ARG A 28 2.81 -22.08 9.77
N ARG A 29 2.15 -23.20 10.06
CA ARG A 29 2.66 -24.54 9.70
C ARG A 29 2.76 -24.71 8.18
N ASP A 30 1.79 -24.16 7.47
CA ASP A 30 1.69 -24.28 6.02
C ASP A 30 2.48 -23.19 5.27
N GLY A 31 3.12 -22.26 6.01
CA GLY A 31 3.87 -21.14 5.43
C GLY A 31 2.99 -20.13 4.68
N VAL A 32 1.69 -20.09 4.96
CA VAL A 32 0.74 -19.19 4.29
C VAL A 32 0.73 -17.83 4.97
N LEU A 33 0.93 -16.77 4.16
CA LEU A 33 0.89 -15.39 4.60
C LEU A 33 -0.10 -14.58 3.76
N ARG A 34 -1.01 -13.89 4.42
CA ARG A 34 -1.91 -12.89 3.83
C ARG A 34 -1.54 -11.52 4.39
N ARG A 35 -0.88 -10.72 3.57
CA ARG A 35 -0.51 -9.33 3.87
C ARG A 35 -1.74 -8.43 3.90
N GLN A 36 -1.58 -7.23 4.46
CA GLN A 36 -2.59 -6.16 4.42
C GLN A 36 -3.17 -5.95 3.03
N THR A 37 -4.47 -5.67 2.95
CA THR A 37 -5.19 -5.61 1.67
C THR A 37 -4.61 -4.53 0.76
N SER A 38 -4.19 -4.94 -0.44
CA SER A 38 -3.65 -4.05 -1.46
C SER A 38 -3.63 -4.77 -2.82
N ALA A 39 -3.75 -4.01 -3.90
CA ALA A 39 -3.73 -4.56 -5.26
C ALA A 39 -3.05 -3.64 -6.25
N LEU A 40 -2.42 -4.22 -7.28
CA LEU A 40 -1.81 -3.50 -8.38
C LEU A 40 -2.52 -3.84 -9.69
N VAL A 41 -3.06 -2.83 -10.36
CA VAL A 41 -3.76 -2.96 -11.63
C VAL A 41 -2.85 -2.50 -12.77
N ASP A 42 -2.62 -3.40 -13.73
CA ASP A 42 -1.83 -3.17 -14.94
C ASP A 42 -0.42 -2.60 -14.71
N ASP A 43 0.15 -2.79 -13.51
CA ASP A 43 1.40 -2.15 -13.03
C ASP A 43 1.37 -0.60 -13.03
N ARG A 44 0.19 0.03 -13.15
CA ARG A 44 0.04 1.49 -13.25
C ARG A 44 -0.77 2.10 -12.09
N LEU A 45 -1.74 1.37 -11.56
CA LEU A 45 -2.59 1.82 -10.45
C LEU A 45 -2.36 0.94 -9.23
N LEU A 46 -1.84 1.53 -8.16
CA LEU A 46 -1.71 0.90 -6.86
C LEU A 46 -2.92 1.28 -5.99
N LEU A 47 -3.64 0.27 -5.52
CA LEU A 47 -4.74 0.39 -4.56
C LEU A 47 -4.21 0.08 -3.16
N ASP A 48 -4.25 1.09 -2.30
CA ASP A 48 -3.69 1.10 -0.95
C ASP A 48 -2.19 0.80 -0.88
N LEU A 49 -1.54 1.40 0.11
CA LEU A 49 -0.09 1.48 0.28
C LEU A 49 0.29 1.09 1.72
N GLY A 50 -0.21 -0.04 2.21
CA GLY A 50 0.21 -0.58 3.51
C GLY A 50 1.70 -0.98 3.53
N PRO A 51 2.36 -1.01 4.71
CA PRO A 51 3.78 -1.34 4.82
C PRO A 51 4.13 -2.71 4.21
N ASP A 52 3.23 -3.70 4.32
CA ASP A 52 3.43 -5.02 3.73
C ASP A 52 3.13 -5.05 2.23
N GLY A 53 2.13 -4.29 1.78
CA GLY A 53 1.73 -4.20 0.37
C GLY A 53 2.87 -3.68 -0.50
N LEU A 54 3.57 -2.64 -0.04
CA LEU A 54 4.77 -2.09 -0.67
C LEU A 54 5.87 -3.14 -0.88
N ARG A 55 6.18 -3.91 0.16
CA ARG A 55 7.21 -4.95 0.09
C ARG A 55 6.82 -6.06 -0.88
N ALA A 56 5.52 -6.37 -0.98
CA ALA A 56 5.01 -7.37 -1.91
C ALA A 56 4.91 -6.88 -3.36
N ALA A 57 4.84 -5.56 -3.57
CA ALA A 57 4.65 -4.99 -4.90
C ALA A 57 5.84 -5.21 -5.83
N GLY A 58 7.06 -5.24 -5.29
CA GLY A 58 8.29 -5.31 -6.07
C GLY A 58 8.61 -3.96 -6.71
N ASP A 59 8.74 -3.94 -8.05
CA ASP A 59 8.97 -2.72 -8.80
C ASP A 59 7.69 -1.88 -8.94
N LEU A 60 7.77 -0.63 -8.49
CA LEU A 60 6.70 0.37 -8.55
C LEU A 60 7.05 1.54 -9.49
N SER A 61 8.16 1.48 -10.23
CA SER A 61 8.65 2.57 -11.09
C SER A 61 7.68 2.95 -12.21
N ALA A 62 6.82 2.02 -12.63
CA ALA A 62 5.80 2.23 -13.64
C ALA A 62 4.48 2.81 -13.09
N VAL A 63 4.28 2.84 -11.77
CA VAL A 63 3.03 3.32 -11.15
C VAL A 63 2.85 4.81 -11.43
N GLU A 64 1.65 5.15 -11.89
CA GLU A 64 1.22 6.50 -12.25
C GLU A 64 0.18 7.02 -11.27
N THR A 65 -0.56 6.13 -10.62
CA THR A 65 -1.59 6.51 -9.66
C THR A 65 -1.54 5.61 -8.45
N VAL A 66 -1.61 6.23 -7.27
CA VAL A 66 -1.86 5.56 -6.00
C VAL A 66 -3.22 6.04 -5.51
N LEU A 67 -4.16 5.11 -5.34
CA LEU A 67 -5.44 5.38 -4.72
C LEU A 67 -5.40 4.78 -3.32
N VAL A 68 -5.59 5.61 -2.31
CA VAL A 68 -5.70 5.19 -0.91
C VAL A 68 -7.14 5.36 -0.47
N THR A 69 -7.73 4.28 0.02
CA THR A 69 -9.16 4.21 0.34
C THR A 69 -9.51 5.01 1.60
N HIS A 70 -8.69 4.93 2.64
CA HIS A 70 -8.89 5.62 3.91
C HIS A 70 -7.59 5.70 4.73
N ASP A 71 -7.59 6.55 5.75
CA ASP A 71 -6.40 6.91 6.53
C ASP A 71 -6.17 5.97 7.74
N HIS A 72 -6.10 4.67 7.47
CA HIS A 72 -5.62 3.68 8.43
C HIS A 72 -4.22 3.18 8.04
N PRO A 73 -3.36 2.84 9.02
CA PRO A 73 -1.94 2.56 8.78
C PRO A 73 -1.69 1.30 7.92
N ASP A 74 -2.65 0.40 7.82
CA ASP A 74 -2.60 -0.78 6.95
C ASP A 74 -2.96 -0.49 5.49
N HIS A 75 -3.53 0.69 5.22
CA HIS A 75 -3.83 1.18 3.87
C HIS A 75 -2.96 2.38 3.48
N HIS A 76 -2.44 3.12 4.46
CA HIS A 76 -1.65 4.33 4.26
C HIS A 76 -0.35 4.31 5.08
N ALA A 77 0.70 3.72 4.52
CA ALA A 77 2.05 3.80 5.10
C ALA A 77 2.72 5.11 4.67
N TRP A 78 2.45 6.21 5.38
CA TRP A 78 3.04 7.52 5.06
C TRP A 78 4.57 7.53 4.85
N PRO A 79 5.41 6.69 5.51
CA PRO A 79 6.86 6.71 5.28
C PRO A 79 7.24 6.36 3.83
N ALA A 80 6.35 5.69 3.10
CA ALA A 80 6.57 5.33 1.71
C ALA A 80 6.68 6.53 0.77
N TRP A 81 6.01 7.65 1.08
CA TRP A 81 6.14 8.89 0.34
C TRP A 81 7.56 9.45 0.47
N MET A 82 8.09 9.44 1.69
CA MET A 82 9.49 9.81 1.95
C MET A 82 10.46 8.86 1.23
N TRP A 83 10.24 7.54 1.29
CA TRP A 83 11.08 6.56 0.58
C TRP A 83 11.06 6.76 -0.93
N ARG A 84 9.88 7.04 -1.52
CA ARG A 84 9.76 7.41 -2.93
C ARG A 84 10.59 8.65 -3.24
N GLY A 85 10.54 9.68 -2.39
CA GLY A 85 11.33 10.90 -2.51
C GLY A 85 12.85 10.69 -2.53
N TRP A 86 13.34 9.52 -2.10
CA TRP A 86 14.77 9.14 -2.18
C TRP A 86 15.16 8.45 -3.50
N ALA A 87 14.20 7.98 -4.29
CA ALA A 87 14.47 7.26 -5.53
C ALA A 87 14.93 8.22 -6.65
N SER A 88 15.90 7.82 -7.47
CA SER A 88 16.26 8.54 -8.71
C SER A 88 15.22 8.30 -9.82
N HIS A 89 15.17 9.18 -10.83
CA HIS A 89 14.32 9.03 -12.03
C HIS A 89 12.81 8.86 -11.76
N ARG A 90 12.29 9.57 -10.76
CA ARG A 90 10.85 9.55 -10.43
C ARG A 90 10.01 10.05 -11.59
N ARG A 91 9.01 9.27 -11.97
CA ARG A 91 7.95 9.70 -12.89
C ARG A 91 6.87 10.48 -12.12
N PRO A 92 6.19 11.44 -12.75
CA PRO A 92 5.01 12.07 -12.16
C PRO A 92 4.01 11.01 -11.68
N LEU A 93 3.39 11.27 -10.53
CA LEU A 93 2.44 10.35 -9.90
C LEU A 93 1.24 11.13 -9.36
N THR A 94 0.06 10.53 -9.42
CA THR A 94 -1.15 11.07 -8.81
C THR A 94 -1.51 10.29 -7.55
N LEU A 95 -1.61 10.97 -6.41
CA LEU A 95 -2.19 10.44 -5.18
C LEU A 95 -3.67 10.81 -5.13
N VAL A 96 -4.54 9.82 -5.11
CA VAL A 96 -5.99 9.97 -4.96
C VAL A 96 -6.41 9.44 -3.59
N GLY A 97 -7.18 10.21 -2.83
CA GLY A 97 -7.67 9.76 -1.53
C GLY A 97 -8.54 10.78 -0.81
N PRO A 98 -9.13 10.41 0.33
CA PRO A 98 -9.89 11.33 1.15
C PRO A 98 -8.99 12.43 1.75
N PRO A 99 -9.54 13.58 2.15
CA PRO A 99 -8.76 14.69 2.69
C PRO A 99 -7.81 14.33 3.84
N ALA A 100 -8.19 13.36 4.69
CA ALA A 100 -7.35 12.88 5.78
C ALA A 100 -6.03 12.27 5.27
N VAL A 101 -6.10 11.37 4.28
CA VAL A 101 -4.92 10.78 3.64
C VAL A 101 -4.03 11.86 3.04
N LEU A 102 -4.62 12.82 2.31
CA LEU A 102 -3.85 13.87 1.65
C LEU A 102 -3.15 14.79 2.66
N ALA A 103 -3.82 15.10 3.77
CA ALA A 103 -3.25 15.90 4.85
C ALA A 103 -2.08 15.17 5.54
N ASP A 104 -2.23 13.87 5.81
CA ASP A 104 -1.17 13.05 6.43
C ASP A 104 0.02 12.82 5.48
N ALA A 105 -0.22 12.65 4.18
CA ALA A 105 0.83 12.47 3.18
C ALA A 105 1.61 13.77 2.88
N ALA A 106 0.95 14.94 2.94
CA ALA A 106 1.47 16.21 2.44
C ALA A 106 2.90 16.58 2.90
N PRO A 107 3.31 16.37 4.17
CA PRO A 107 4.67 16.68 4.62
C PRO A 107 5.76 15.83 3.95
N HIS A 108 5.38 14.72 3.31
CA HIS A 108 6.29 13.72 2.76
C HIS A 108 6.27 13.64 1.23
N LEU A 109 5.40 14.41 0.56
CA LEU A 109 5.29 14.42 -0.90
C LEU A 109 6.40 15.27 -1.52
N ASP A 110 7.02 14.75 -2.57
CA ASP A 110 7.90 15.55 -3.43
C ASP A 110 7.12 16.20 -4.59
N ALA A 111 7.74 17.19 -5.25
CA ALA A 111 7.10 18.00 -6.29
C ALA A 111 6.61 17.21 -7.54
N SER A 112 6.98 15.94 -7.69
CA SER A 112 6.46 15.08 -8.77
C SER A 112 5.09 14.48 -8.47
N VAL A 113 4.55 14.67 -7.25
CA VAL A 113 3.26 14.13 -6.84
C VAL A 113 2.16 15.19 -6.96
N THR A 114 1.09 14.87 -7.69
CA THR A 114 -0.15 15.65 -7.72
C THR A 114 -1.19 14.97 -6.83
N THR A 115 -1.94 15.72 -6.03
CA THR A 115 -3.00 15.18 -5.17
C THR A 115 -4.39 15.45 -5.75
N VAL A 116 -5.30 14.48 -5.58
CA VAL A 116 -6.71 14.60 -5.96
C VAL A 116 -7.56 14.13 -4.78
N ALA A 117 -8.34 15.06 -4.22
CA ALA A 117 -9.28 14.76 -3.15
C ALA A 117 -10.55 14.10 -3.71
N VAL A 118 -11.02 13.06 -3.04
CA VAL A 118 -12.32 12.41 -3.32
C VAL A 118 -13.15 12.37 -2.04
N HIS A 119 -14.47 12.53 -2.19
CA HIS A 119 -15.45 12.55 -1.10
C HIS A 119 -16.30 11.29 -1.12
#